data_AF-A0A7Z9KBZ6-F1
#
_entry.id   AF-A0A7Z9KBZ6-F1
#
_cell.length_a   1.000
_cell.length_b   1.000
_cell.length_c   1.000
_cell.angle_alpha   90.00
_cell.angle_beta   90.00
_cell.angle_gamma   90.00
#
_symmetry.space_group_name_H-M   'P 1'
#
loop_
_entity.id
_entity.type
_entity.pdbx_description
1 polymer ?
#
loop_
_entity_poly.entity_id
_entity_poly.type
_entity_poly.pdbx_seq_one_letter_code
_entity_poly.pdbx_strand_id
1 'polypeptide(L)'
;ILCNCEEGDPGAYNDKGILESDPHTLLEGLMIAGYATGSSNGIVFIRHGHDGPIDRTQEAINQAYDLGLLGENILGTDFSYDIEVALTGDSYVAGEETALMEAIEGKRAQPRFRPPFPAAFGVWGKPSTINNVKSLSYTPEIISNGAEWFSSIGVNRSTGTAILCLNGNITYPGLYEVPMGLTLGEVVNDIGGGVPNGKELKLLQTGGPLGGVLSSESMDIHLDFDEMRSAGAILGSGGIIVGDEDVCAVDLTRILVAFCQYESCGKCFPCRLGMEHLLEITERIARCESRPGDLDLMRSVGGTMETTSLCGHGQLGFGPIRSAITHFEADFISHIEEGKCPTGSCLGPKHVPKNTRPFATEFVPGGQNG
;
A
#
# COMPACT_ATOMS: atom_id res chain seq x y z
N ILE A 1 0.02 -18.91 -9.94
CA ILE A 1 0.17 -17.99 -8.80
C ILE A 1 0.43 -16.59 -9.31
N LEU A 2 -0.24 -15.56 -8.77
CA LEU A 2 0.05 -14.17 -9.09
C LEU A 2 0.78 -13.54 -7.90
N CYS A 3 1.96 -12.96 -8.14
CA CYS A 3 2.73 -12.21 -7.15
C CYS A 3 2.56 -10.71 -7.41
N ASN A 4 1.96 -10.00 -6.46
CA ASN A 4 1.70 -8.58 -6.57
C ASN A 4 2.86 -7.76 -6.00
N CYS A 5 3.64 -7.12 -6.89
CA CYS A 5 4.63 -6.09 -6.58
C CYS A 5 4.19 -4.72 -7.17
N GLU A 6 2.88 -4.48 -7.32
CA GLU A 6 2.37 -3.13 -7.55
C GLU A 6 2.38 -2.39 -6.20
N GLU A 7 3.54 -1.82 -5.88
CA GLU A 7 3.76 -1.03 -4.68
C GLU A 7 3.62 0.45 -5.02
N GLY A 8 2.37 0.94 -4.96
CA GLY A 8 1.99 2.33 -5.22
C GLY A 8 1.69 3.17 -3.97
N ASP A 9 1.73 2.59 -2.77
CA ASP A 9 1.52 3.32 -1.52
C ASP A 9 2.66 4.32 -1.27
N PRO A 10 2.37 5.62 -1.05
CA PRO A 10 3.37 6.57 -0.60
C PRO A 10 4.02 6.10 0.71
N GLY A 11 5.35 6.08 0.74
CA GLY A 11 6.13 5.66 1.91
C GLY A 11 6.38 4.16 2.02
N ALA A 12 5.88 3.32 1.10
CA ALA A 12 6.23 1.90 1.00
C ALA A 12 7.23 1.65 -0.14
N TYR A 13 8.30 0.92 0.16
CA TYR A 13 9.32 0.45 -0.80
C TYR A 13 9.91 -0.92 -0.42
N ASN A 14 9.16 -1.72 0.35
CA ASN A 14 9.62 -3.01 0.85
C ASN A 14 9.60 -4.09 -0.24
N ASP A 15 8.54 -4.14 -1.04
CA ASP A 15 8.42 -5.15 -2.10
C ASP A 15 9.54 -4.96 -3.14
N LYS A 16 9.75 -3.70 -3.57
CA LYS A 16 10.88 -3.35 -4.45
C LYS A 16 12.22 -3.65 -3.78
N GLY A 17 12.36 -3.36 -2.49
CA GLY A 17 13.56 -3.64 -1.72
C GLY A 17 13.93 -5.14 -1.74
N ILE A 18 12.95 -6.03 -1.63
CA ILE A 18 13.17 -7.48 -1.75
C ILE A 18 13.63 -7.83 -3.17
N LEU A 19 12.93 -7.36 -4.21
CA LEU A 19 13.27 -7.68 -5.59
C LEU A 19 14.64 -7.15 -6.03
N GLU A 20 15.06 -6.00 -5.51
CA GLU A 20 16.37 -5.41 -5.83
C GLU A 20 17.52 -6.10 -5.10
N SER A 21 17.27 -6.67 -3.92
CA SER A 21 18.29 -7.27 -3.07
C SER A 21 18.40 -8.78 -3.26
N ASP A 22 17.31 -9.51 -3.09
CA ASP A 22 17.25 -10.98 -3.18
C ASP A 22 15.96 -11.45 -3.88
N PRO A 23 15.90 -11.34 -5.22
CA PRO A 23 14.77 -11.85 -5.98
C PRO A 23 14.63 -13.38 -5.93
N HIS A 24 15.70 -14.13 -5.61
CA HIS A 24 15.68 -15.60 -5.60
C HIS A 24 14.80 -16.16 -4.49
N THR A 25 14.78 -15.52 -3.31
CA THR A 25 13.87 -15.86 -2.21
C THR A 25 12.41 -15.76 -2.64
N LEU A 26 12.05 -14.77 -3.47
CA LEU A 26 10.71 -14.70 -4.05
C LEU A 26 10.45 -15.85 -5.03
N LEU A 27 11.40 -16.16 -5.92
CA LEU A 27 11.23 -17.24 -6.91
C LEU A 27 11.01 -18.59 -6.22
N GLU A 28 11.77 -18.89 -5.17
CA GLU A 28 11.57 -20.09 -4.36
C GLU A 28 10.19 -20.09 -3.69
N GLY A 29 9.78 -18.97 -3.10
CA GLY A 29 8.44 -18.82 -2.51
C GLY A 29 7.31 -19.05 -3.52
N LEU A 30 7.47 -18.57 -4.75
CA LEU A 30 6.55 -18.81 -5.86
C LEU A 30 6.48 -20.28 -6.26
N MET A 31 7.62 -20.97 -6.32
CA MET A 31 7.68 -22.39 -6.62
C MET A 31 7.01 -23.23 -5.52
N ILE A 32 7.26 -22.92 -4.24
CA ILE A 32 6.62 -23.59 -3.10
C ILE A 32 5.10 -23.39 -3.15
N ALA A 33 4.64 -22.16 -3.38
CA ALA A 33 3.21 -21.87 -3.52
C ALA A 33 2.61 -22.60 -4.74
N GLY A 34 3.36 -22.66 -5.85
CA GLY A 34 3.01 -23.41 -7.05
C GLY A 34 2.78 -24.89 -6.75
N TYR A 35 3.77 -25.52 -6.12
CA TYR A 35 3.73 -26.92 -5.72
C TYR A 35 2.56 -27.22 -4.78
N ALA A 36 2.38 -26.40 -3.74
CA ALA A 36 1.32 -26.58 -2.73
C ALA A 36 -0.11 -26.46 -3.32
N THR A 37 -0.27 -25.70 -4.40
CA THR A 37 -1.58 -25.45 -5.03
C THR A 37 -1.82 -26.22 -6.32
N GLY A 38 -0.81 -26.96 -6.82
CA GLY A 38 -0.86 -27.62 -8.13
C GLY A 38 -0.85 -26.63 -9.32
N SER A 39 -0.33 -25.42 -9.11
CA SER A 39 -0.15 -24.43 -10.17
C SER A 39 1.17 -24.69 -10.90
N SER A 40 1.18 -24.51 -12.23
CA SER A 40 2.37 -24.65 -13.07
C SER A 40 2.98 -23.33 -13.52
N ASN A 41 2.35 -22.20 -13.20
CA ASN A 41 2.77 -20.88 -13.65
C ASN A 41 2.76 -19.85 -12.51
N GLY A 42 3.77 -18.98 -12.48
CA GLY A 42 3.89 -17.81 -11.63
C GLY A 42 3.97 -16.53 -12.48
N ILE A 43 3.27 -15.47 -12.07
CA ILE A 43 3.37 -14.15 -12.73
C ILE A 43 3.76 -13.13 -11.67
N VAL A 44 4.89 -12.45 -11.85
CA VAL A 44 5.35 -11.36 -10.98
C VAL A 44 4.95 -10.03 -11.59
N PHE A 45 4.03 -9.34 -10.93
CA PHE A 45 3.52 -8.05 -11.36
C PHE A 45 4.39 -6.94 -10.83
N ILE A 46 5.09 -6.21 -11.71
CA ILE A 46 5.95 -5.09 -11.32
C ILE A 46 5.46 -3.82 -12.01
N ARG A 47 5.38 -2.72 -11.27
CA ARG A 47 5.00 -1.41 -11.83
C ARG A 47 6.00 -0.97 -12.90
N HIS A 48 5.48 -0.53 -14.05
CA HIS A 48 6.30 0.02 -15.12
C HIS A 48 7.13 1.22 -14.63
N GLY A 49 8.39 1.31 -15.06
CA GLY A 49 9.34 2.35 -14.65
C GLY A 49 10.17 2.02 -13.40
N HIS A 50 9.94 0.87 -12.76
CA HIS A 50 10.84 0.34 -11.73
C HIS A 50 11.88 -0.58 -12.36
N ASP A 51 12.82 -0.02 -13.12
CA ASP A 51 13.79 -0.78 -13.90
C ASP A 51 14.66 -1.70 -13.01
N GLY A 52 15.04 -1.25 -11.81
CA GLY A 52 15.81 -2.04 -10.84
C GLY A 52 15.15 -3.39 -10.48
N PRO A 53 13.94 -3.38 -9.90
CA PRO A 53 13.18 -4.60 -9.61
C PRO A 53 12.89 -5.46 -10.85
N ILE A 54 12.58 -4.83 -12.00
CA ILE A 54 12.30 -5.53 -13.26
C ILE A 54 13.54 -6.32 -13.71
N ASP A 55 14.67 -5.64 -13.88
CA ASP A 55 15.89 -6.21 -14.41
C ASP A 55 16.44 -7.30 -13.48
N ARG A 56 16.43 -7.06 -12.16
CA ARG A 56 16.90 -8.04 -11.16
C ARG A 56 16.04 -9.28 -11.13
N THR A 57 14.72 -9.13 -11.17
CA THR A 57 13.80 -10.27 -11.17
C THR A 57 13.93 -11.08 -12.46
N GLN A 58 14.02 -10.40 -13.61
CA GLN A 58 14.16 -11.07 -14.90
C GLN A 58 15.49 -11.83 -15.01
N GLU A 59 16.59 -11.24 -14.52
CA GLU A 59 17.89 -11.88 -14.45
C GLU A 59 17.87 -13.11 -13.53
N ALA A 60 17.23 -13.02 -12.35
CA ALA A 60 17.09 -14.15 -11.45
C ALA A 60 16.28 -15.30 -12.07
N ILE A 61 15.21 -14.99 -12.81
CA ILE A 61 14.43 -15.97 -13.55
C ILE A 61 15.30 -16.68 -14.60
N ASN A 62 16.08 -15.93 -15.38
CA ASN A 62 16.98 -16.50 -16.38
C ASN A 62 18.01 -17.44 -15.75
N GLN A 63 18.63 -17.01 -14.64
CA GLN A 63 19.58 -17.84 -13.89
C GLN A 63 18.94 -19.14 -13.37
N ALA A 64 17.70 -19.07 -12.89
CA ALA A 64 16.98 -20.25 -12.43
C ALA A 64 16.65 -21.22 -13.57
N TYR A 65 16.33 -20.73 -14.78
CA TYR A 65 16.22 -21.57 -15.98
C TYR A 65 17.56 -22.21 -16.37
N ASP A 66 18.65 -21.44 -16.39
CA ASP A 66 19.99 -21.94 -16.73
C ASP A 66 20.47 -23.05 -15.80
N LEU A 67 20.08 -22.99 -14.52
CA LEU A 67 20.38 -23.99 -13.50
C LEU A 67 19.38 -25.17 -13.47
N GLY A 68 18.32 -25.15 -14.29
CA GLY A 68 17.28 -26.17 -14.29
C GLY A 68 16.40 -26.16 -13.03
N LEU A 69 16.30 -25.01 -12.36
CA LEU A 69 15.44 -24.76 -11.20
C LEU A 69 14.06 -24.20 -11.59
N LEU A 70 13.91 -23.75 -12.84
CA LEU A 70 12.62 -23.44 -13.49
C LEU A 70 12.50 -24.22 -14.81
N GLY A 71 11.26 -24.42 -15.25
CA GLY A 71 10.91 -25.18 -16.45
C GLY A 71 10.39 -26.58 -16.14
N GLU A 72 10.73 -27.55 -17.00
CA GLU A 72 10.19 -28.90 -16.93
C GLU A 72 10.98 -29.82 -15.98
N ASN A 73 10.26 -30.67 -15.24
CA ASN A 73 10.82 -31.74 -14.39
C ASN A 73 11.95 -31.26 -13.47
N ILE A 74 11.66 -30.22 -12.68
CA ILE A 74 12.62 -29.53 -11.81
C ILE A 74 13.28 -30.54 -10.87
N LEU A 75 14.62 -30.54 -10.86
CA LEU A 75 15.46 -31.47 -10.09
C LEU A 75 15.14 -32.98 -10.34
N GLY A 76 14.60 -33.31 -11.52
CA GLY A 76 14.23 -34.68 -11.88
C GLY A 76 12.93 -35.18 -11.25
N THR A 77 12.12 -34.28 -10.69
CA THR A 77 10.77 -34.57 -10.18
C THR A 77 9.73 -34.49 -11.30
N ASP A 78 8.47 -34.79 -11.01
CA ASP A 78 7.32 -34.58 -11.91
C ASP A 78 6.76 -33.15 -11.85
N PHE A 79 7.33 -32.28 -10.99
CA PHE A 79 6.94 -30.90 -10.87
C PHE A 79 7.61 -30.04 -11.95
N SER A 80 6.81 -29.19 -12.60
CA SER A 80 7.25 -28.22 -13.60
C SER A 80 6.63 -26.87 -13.29
N TYR A 81 7.42 -25.80 -13.42
CA TYR A 81 6.98 -24.47 -13.05
C TYR A 81 7.67 -23.39 -13.88
N ASP A 82 6.88 -22.48 -14.42
CA ASP A 82 7.34 -21.33 -15.19
C ASP A 82 7.03 -20.02 -14.46
N ILE A 83 7.90 -19.03 -14.61
CA ILE A 83 7.72 -17.70 -14.02
C ILE A 83 7.95 -16.63 -15.09
N GLU A 84 7.04 -15.67 -15.17
CA GLU A 84 7.19 -14.48 -16.02
C GLU A 84 7.00 -13.19 -15.23
N VAL A 85 7.63 -12.10 -15.72
CA VAL A 85 7.39 -10.75 -15.23
C VAL A 85 6.33 -10.09 -16.11
N ALA A 86 5.27 -9.58 -15.49
CA ALA A 86 4.25 -8.78 -16.14
C ALA A 86 4.30 -7.35 -15.62
N LEU A 87 4.31 -6.38 -16.54
CA LEU A 87 4.34 -4.97 -16.16
C LEU A 87 2.93 -4.44 -15.93
N THR A 88 2.70 -3.83 -14.77
CA THR A 88 1.47 -3.09 -14.49
C THR A 88 1.61 -1.63 -14.94
N GLY A 89 0.48 -1.02 -15.31
CA GLY A 89 0.45 0.42 -15.60
C GLY A 89 0.64 1.26 -14.34
N ASP A 90 0.89 2.56 -14.51
CA ASP A 90 1.18 3.53 -13.46
C ASP A 90 -0.05 3.91 -12.61
N SER A 91 -0.73 2.93 -12.00
CA SER A 91 -2.00 3.09 -11.26
C SER A 91 -1.98 2.30 -9.96
N TYR A 92 -2.23 2.98 -8.84
CA TYR A 92 -2.36 2.36 -7.53
C TYR A 92 -3.47 1.30 -7.46
N VAL A 93 -4.61 1.55 -8.12
CA VAL A 93 -5.71 0.56 -8.14
C VAL A 93 -5.32 -0.70 -8.94
N ALA A 94 -4.28 -0.67 -9.77
CA ALA A 94 -3.79 -1.88 -10.43
C ALA A 94 -3.23 -2.91 -9.43
N GLY A 95 -2.80 -2.48 -8.24
CA GLY A 95 -2.42 -3.36 -7.15
C GLY A 95 -3.59 -3.99 -6.39
N GLU A 96 -4.85 -3.62 -6.67
CA GLU A 96 -6.00 -4.34 -6.10
C GLU A 96 -6.12 -5.73 -6.72
N GLU A 97 -6.33 -6.75 -5.89
CA GLU A 97 -6.34 -8.17 -6.26
C GLU A 97 -7.08 -8.49 -7.57
N THR A 98 -8.31 -7.98 -7.73
CA THR A 98 -9.13 -8.28 -8.90
C THR A 98 -8.91 -7.32 -10.07
N ALA A 99 -8.43 -6.11 -9.81
CA ALA A 99 -8.01 -5.18 -10.85
C ALA A 99 -6.71 -5.64 -11.53
N LEU A 100 -5.77 -6.22 -10.76
CA LEU A 100 -4.55 -6.85 -11.25
C LEU A 100 -4.86 -7.95 -12.28
N MET A 101 -5.88 -8.76 -11.99
CA MET A 101 -6.36 -9.80 -12.90
C MET A 101 -6.93 -9.23 -14.21
N GLU A 102 -7.62 -8.10 -14.16
CA GLU A 102 -8.10 -7.42 -15.38
C GLU A 102 -6.93 -6.83 -16.18
N ALA A 103 -5.91 -6.30 -15.50
CA ALA A 103 -4.73 -5.73 -16.13
C ALA A 103 -3.94 -6.78 -16.94
N ILE A 104 -3.68 -7.96 -16.37
CA ILE A 104 -2.98 -9.04 -17.08
C ILE A 104 -3.77 -9.61 -18.26
N GLU A 105 -5.10 -9.54 -18.19
CA GLU A 105 -5.98 -9.92 -19.30
C GLU A 105 -6.04 -8.86 -20.42
N GLY A 106 -5.25 -7.79 -20.31
CA GLY A 106 -5.19 -6.70 -21.29
C GLY A 106 -6.36 -5.72 -21.20
N LYS A 107 -7.13 -5.76 -20.12
CA LYS A 107 -8.26 -4.86 -19.88
C LYS A 107 -7.84 -3.68 -19.00
N ARG A 108 -8.72 -2.70 -18.86
CA ARG A 108 -8.50 -1.61 -17.91
C ARG A 108 -8.51 -2.17 -16.49
N ALA A 109 -7.50 -1.81 -15.69
CA ALA A 109 -7.39 -2.19 -14.28
C ALA A 109 -8.55 -1.62 -13.44
N GLN A 110 -9.66 -2.36 -13.39
CA GLN A 110 -10.83 -2.02 -12.59
C GLN A 110 -11.30 -3.26 -11.84
N PRO A 111 -11.55 -3.19 -10.53
CA PRO A 111 -11.91 -4.35 -9.73
C PRO A 111 -13.12 -5.12 -10.28
N ARG A 112 -13.09 -6.46 -10.16
CA ARG A 112 -14.23 -7.34 -10.49
C ARG A 112 -15.24 -7.35 -9.34
N PHE A 113 -16.49 -7.62 -9.67
CA PHE A 113 -17.50 -7.93 -8.64
C PHE A 113 -17.21 -9.31 -8.06
N ARG A 114 -17.38 -9.44 -6.73
CA ARG A 114 -17.39 -10.73 -6.03
C ARG A 114 -18.85 -11.04 -5.65
N PRO A 115 -19.35 -12.27 -5.84
CA PRO A 115 -18.76 -13.42 -6.54
C PRO A 115 -18.74 -13.29 -8.08
N PRO A 116 -17.90 -14.07 -8.81
CA PRO A 116 -17.04 -15.16 -8.31
C PRO A 116 -15.70 -14.68 -7.72
N PHE A 117 -15.13 -15.47 -6.82
CA PHE A 117 -13.82 -15.20 -6.19
C PHE A 117 -12.65 -15.73 -7.06
N PRO A 118 -11.46 -15.10 -7.01
CA PRO A 118 -10.30 -15.50 -7.83
C PRO A 118 -9.89 -16.97 -7.68
N ALA A 119 -10.00 -17.51 -6.47
CA ALA A 119 -9.69 -18.91 -6.19
C ALA A 119 -10.57 -19.90 -6.97
N ALA A 120 -11.77 -19.49 -7.39
CA ALA A 120 -12.65 -20.30 -8.23
C ALA A 120 -12.61 -19.86 -9.70
N PHE A 121 -12.56 -18.55 -9.96
CA PHE A 121 -12.59 -17.96 -11.28
C PHE A 121 -11.68 -16.71 -11.32
N GLY A 122 -10.40 -16.96 -11.54
CA GLY A 122 -9.33 -15.98 -11.56
C GLY A 122 -8.98 -15.51 -12.96
N VAL A 123 -7.69 -15.49 -13.27
CA VAL A 123 -7.15 -15.02 -14.55
C VAL A 123 -7.47 -16.03 -15.65
N TRP A 124 -7.98 -15.55 -16.79
CA TRP A 124 -8.43 -16.36 -17.92
C TRP A 124 -9.43 -17.46 -17.53
N GLY A 125 -10.21 -17.22 -16.46
CA GLY A 125 -11.18 -18.17 -15.92
C GLY A 125 -10.57 -19.38 -15.20
N LYS A 126 -9.28 -19.35 -14.88
CA LYS A 126 -8.60 -20.40 -14.10
C LYS A 126 -8.58 -20.04 -12.61
N PRO A 127 -8.62 -21.01 -11.69
CA PRO A 127 -8.33 -20.77 -10.27
C PRO A 127 -7.01 -20.00 -10.12
N SER A 128 -7.04 -18.87 -9.43
CA SER A 128 -5.87 -18.03 -9.22
C SER A 128 -5.82 -17.54 -7.78
N THR A 129 -4.61 -17.43 -7.25
CA THR A 129 -4.34 -16.81 -5.95
C THR A 129 -3.36 -15.66 -6.17
N ILE A 130 -3.63 -14.56 -5.49
CA ILE A 130 -2.80 -13.36 -5.52
C ILE A 130 -2.15 -13.25 -4.14
N ASN A 131 -0.82 -13.12 -4.10
CA ASN A 131 -0.07 -12.90 -2.87
C ASN A 131 0.90 -11.75 -3.06
N ASN A 132 1.19 -11.03 -1.99
CA ASN A 132 2.22 -9.98 -1.99
C ASN A 132 3.63 -10.59 -1.98
N VAL A 133 4.63 -9.84 -2.45
CA VAL A 133 6.05 -10.26 -2.50
C VAL A 133 6.52 -10.73 -1.13
N LYS A 134 6.26 -9.96 -0.06
CA LYS A 134 6.70 -10.32 1.30
C LYS A 134 6.17 -11.67 1.76
N SER A 135 4.86 -11.90 1.57
CA SER A 135 4.21 -13.14 2.01
C SER A 135 4.84 -14.37 1.35
N LEU A 136 5.12 -14.29 0.04
CA LEU A 136 5.79 -15.38 -0.67
C LEU A 136 7.25 -15.52 -0.25
N SER A 137 7.94 -14.40 -0.01
CA SER A 137 9.36 -14.37 0.35
C SER A 137 9.63 -14.89 1.77
N TYR A 138 8.64 -14.87 2.68
CA TYR A 138 8.78 -15.54 3.98
C TYR A 138 8.68 -17.07 3.88
N THR A 139 8.09 -17.60 2.81
CA THR A 139 7.74 -19.02 2.71
C THR A 139 8.96 -19.95 2.76
N PRO A 140 10.07 -19.70 2.04
CA PRO A 140 11.26 -20.55 2.10
C PRO A 140 11.81 -20.70 3.52
N GLU A 141 12.01 -19.59 4.24
CA GLU A 141 12.51 -19.60 5.61
C GLU A 141 11.55 -20.29 6.60
N ILE A 142 10.23 -20.12 6.42
CA ILE A 142 9.23 -20.81 7.24
C ILE A 142 9.30 -22.34 7.02
N ILE A 143 9.51 -22.79 5.78
CA ILE A 143 9.63 -24.22 5.48
C ILE A 143 10.94 -24.78 6.03
N SER A 144 12.05 -24.05 5.90
CA SER A 144 13.38 -24.49 6.36
C SER A 144 13.50 -24.52 7.89
N ASN A 145 12.95 -23.54 8.61
CA ASN A 145 13.04 -23.46 10.07
C ASN A 145 11.83 -24.06 10.79
N GLY A 146 10.75 -24.35 10.06
CA GLY A 146 9.49 -24.88 10.58
C GLY A 146 8.48 -23.80 10.99
N ALA A 147 7.20 -24.11 10.84
CA ALA A 147 6.11 -23.18 11.14
C ALA A 147 6.08 -22.72 12.61
N GLU A 148 6.49 -23.59 13.55
CA GLU A 148 6.56 -23.27 14.97
C GLU A 148 7.51 -22.09 15.24
N TRP A 149 8.68 -22.06 14.56
CA TRP A 149 9.64 -20.96 14.67
C TRP A 149 9.00 -19.61 14.32
N PHE A 150 8.38 -19.51 13.15
CA PHE A 150 7.77 -18.26 12.71
C PHE A 150 6.57 -17.87 13.58
N SER A 151 5.76 -18.85 13.98
CA SER A 151 4.59 -18.62 14.86
C SER A 151 4.97 -18.25 16.30
N SER A 152 6.18 -18.57 16.74
CA SER A 152 6.69 -18.21 18.08
C SER A 152 7.10 -16.74 18.19
N ILE A 153 7.27 -16.06 17.06
CA ILE A 153 7.54 -14.62 16.98
C ILE A 153 6.18 -13.92 16.86
N GLY A 154 5.97 -12.84 17.61
CA GLY A 154 4.74 -12.06 17.53
C GLY A 154 4.00 -11.93 18.86
N VAL A 155 2.83 -11.30 18.79
CA VAL A 155 1.91 -11.13 19.92
C VAL A 155 0.49 -11.45 19.47
N ASN A 156 -0.35 -11.89 20.41
CA ASN A 156 -1.76 -12.20 20.16
C ASN A 156 -1.92 -13.22 19.02
N ARG A 157 -2.56 -12.81 17.92
CA ARG A 157 -2.79 -13.61 16.71
C ARG A 157 -1.88 -13.21 15.56
N SER A 158 -1.10 -12.15 15.74
CA SER A 158 -0.20 -11.62 14.73
C SER A 158 1.19 -12.22 14.92
N THR A 159 1.50 -13.22 14.11
CA THR A 159 2.75 -13.97 14.19
C THR A 159 3.74 -13.57 13.11
N GLY A 160 5.03 -13.78 13.36
CA GLY A 160 6.12 -13.55 12.42
C GLY A 160 6.73 -12.17 12.51
N THR A 161 7.31 -11.73 11.39
CA THR A 161 7.97 -10.43 11.24
C THR A 161 7.20 -9.52 10.28
N ALA A 162 7.37 -8.21 10.47
CA ALA A 162 6.91 -7.18 9.56
C ALA A 162 8.10 -6.40 9.00
N ILE A 163 8.10 -6.19 7.68
CA ILE A 163 9.02 -5.27 7.04
C ILE A 163 8.36 -3.88 6.98
N LEU A 164 8.97 -2.93 7.67
CA LEU A 164 8.52 -1.56 7.82
C LEU A 164 9.35 -0.60 6.98
N CYS A 165 8.70 0.41 6.41
CA CYS A 165 9.35 1.51 5.71
C CYS A 165 9.17 2.80 6.53
N LEU A 166 10.17 3.16 7.33
CA LEU A 166 10.14 4.37 8.16
C LEU A 166 10.63 5.57 7.34
N ASN A 167 9.79 6.61 7.27
CA ASN A 167 10.08 7.83 6.51
C ASN A 167 9.49 9.07 7.21
N GLY A 168 9.72 10.25 6.63
CA GLY A 168 9.22 11.53 7.15
C GLY A 168 10.22 12.23 8.07
N ASN A 169 9.72 12.89 9.10
CA ASN A 169 10.51 13.59 10.12
C ASN A 169 11.12 12.61 11.13
N ILE A 170 12.04 11.76 10.68
CA ILE A 170 12.69 10.73 11.49
C ILE A 170 14.22 10.77 11.30
N THR A 171 14.98 10.47 12.36
CA THR A 171 16.45 10.54 12.34
C THR A 171 17.08 9.47 11.44
N TYR A 172 16.59 8.23 11.53
CA TYR A 172 17.05 7.10 10.73
C TYR A 172 15.91 6.56 9.86
N PRO A 173 15.65 7.17 8.69
CA PRO A 173 14.70 6.60 7.73
C PRO A 173 15.29 5.35 7.09
N GLY A 174 14.44 4.38 6.77
CA GLY A 174 14.91 3.14 6.15
C GLY A 174 13.91 2.00 6.16
N LEU A 175 14.40 0.85 5.67
CA LEU A 175 13.69 -0.42 5.65
C LEU A 175 14.14 -1.26 6.85
N TYR A 176 13.19 -1.70 7.67
CA TYR A 176 13.46 -2.46 8.88
C TYR A 176 12.58 -3.69 8.94
N GLU A 177 13.17 -4.88 9.03
CA GLU A 177 12.43 -6.08 9.42
C GLU A 177 12.42 -6.18 10.95
N VAL A 178 11.22 -6.19 11.54
CA VAL A 178 11.02 -6.24 12.98
C VAL A 178 10.08 -7.38 13.36
N PRO A 179 10.23 -7.98 14.56
CA PRO A 179 9.23 -8.91 15.05
C PRO A 179 7.88 -8.21 15.24
N MET A 180 6.79 -8.90 14.90
CA MET A 180 5.45 -8.44 15.30
C MET A 180 5.39 -8.31 16.82
N GLY A 181 4.59 -7.37 17.31
CA GLY A 181 4.42 -7.12 18.74
C GLY A 181 5.35 -6.09 19.37
N LEU A 182 6.31 -5.50 18.65
CA LEU A 182 6.94 -4.26 19.11
C LEU A 182 5.91 -3.13 19.17
N THR A 183 6.08 -2.19 20.09
CA THR A 183 5.27 -0.97 20.15
C THR A 183 5.68 0.02 19.05
N LEU A 184 4.76 0.90 18.66
CA LEU A 184 5.08 2.04 17.78
C LEU A 184 6.18 2.93 18.40
N GLY A 185 6.19 3.03 19.73
CA GLY A 185 7.24 3.61 20.57
C GLY A 185 8.64 3.09 20.24
N GLU A 186 8.83 1.78 20.38
CA GLU A 186 10.11 1.12 20.12
C GLU A 186 10.54 1.29 18.66
N VAL A 187 9.60 1.21 17.72
CA VAL A 187 9.89 1.38 16.29
C VAL A 187 10.35 2.80 15.97
N VAL A 188 9.64 3.83 16.45
CA VAL A 188 9.93 5.22 16.09
C VAL A 188 11.13 5.75 16.90
N ASN A 189 11.17 5.48 18.21
CA ASN A 189 12.18 6.06 19.09
C ASN A 189 13.47 5.25 19.11
N ASP A 190 13.38 3.92 19.28
CA ASP A 190 14.57 3.09 19.49
C ASP A 190 15.22 2.68 18.17
N ILE A 191 14.41 2.30 17.17
CA ILE A 191 14.90 1.90 15.85
C ILE A 191 15.09 3.13 14.94
N GLY A 192 14.07 3.98 14.83
CA GLY A 192 14.09 5.19 13.99
C GLY A 192 14.91 6.35 14.56
N GLY A 193 15.31 6.28 15.83
CA GLY A 193 16.08 7.34 16.49
C GLY A 193 15.27 8.60 16.82
N GLY A 194 13.94 8.52 16.75
CA GLY A 194 13.02 9.62 17.06
C GLY A 194 13.05 10.78 16.07
N VAL A 195 12.26 11.82 16.39
CA VAL A 195 12.13 13.03 15.57
C VAL A 195 13.42 13.87 15.65
N PRO A 196 13.97 14.35 14.52
CA PRO A 196 15.23 15.07 14.50
C PRO A 196 15.14 16.44 15.18
N ASN A 197 16.29 17.00 15.58
CA ASN A 197 16.44 18.34 16.16
C ASN A 197 15.72 18.56 17.51
N GLY A 198 15.35 17.49 18.21
CA GLY A 198 14.69 17.58 19.52
C GLY A 198 13.26 18.12 19.47
N LYS A 199 12.62 18.06 18.29
CA LYS A 199 11.21 18.38 18.12
C LYS A 199 10.32 17.25 18.64
N GLU A 200 9.05 17.58 18.89
CA GLU A 200 8.06 16.62 19.34
C GLU A 200 7.40 15.87 18.18
N LEU A 201 7.10 14.59 18.42
CA LEU A 201 6.26 13.79 17.55
C LEU A 201 4.82 14.30 17.64
N LYS A 202 4.22 14.61 16.49
CA LYS A 202 2.80 14.98 16.42
C LYS A 202 1.94 13.84 15.91
N LEU A 203 2.36 13.21 14.81
CA LEU A 203 1.53 12.21 14.12
C LEU A 203 2.34 11.10 13.48
N LEU A 204 1.67 9.97 13.29
CA LEU A 204 2.12 8.84 12.48
C LEU A 204 1.06 8.52 11.44
N GLN A 205 1.42 8.51 10.16
CA GLN A 205 0.56 7.93 9.13
C GLN A 205 1.00 6.49 8.90
N THR A 206 0.07 5.55 9.07
CA THR A 206 0.34 4.11 8.95
C THR A 206 -0.57 3.46 7.90
N GLY A 207 -0.07 2.43 7.21
CA GLY A 207 -0.88 1.65 6.28
C GLY A 207 -1.17 2.31 4.94
N GLY A 208 -0.26 3.17 4.48
CA GLY A 208 -0.43 3.90 3.23
C GLY A 208 -1.56 4.95 3.26
N PRO A 209 -1.91 5.53 2.11
CA PRO A 209 -2.74 6.73 2.04
C PRO A 209 -4.22 6.46 2.32
N LEU A 210 -4.64 5.20 2.25
CA LEU A 210 -5.96 4.72 2.67
C LEU A 210 -6.01 4.38 4.17
N GLY A 211 -4.85 4.31 4.82
CA GLY A 211 -4.73 4.08 6.24
C GLY A 211 -5.17 5.29 7.07
N GLY A 212 -4.80 5.25 8.34
CA GLY A 212 -5.14 6.28 9.31
C GLY A 212 -3.94 7.13 9.70
N VAL A 213 -4.23 8.25 10.35
CA VAL A 213 -3.25 8.99 11.16
C VAL A 213 -3.48 8.70 12.63
N LEU A 214 -2.38 8.49 13.36
CA LEU A 214 -2.35 8.30 14.80
C LEU A 214 -1.67 9.50 15.45
N SER A 215 -2.08 9.86 16.66
CA SER A 215 -1.39 10.85 17.49
C SER A 215 -0.20 10.24 18.24
N SER A 216 0.65 11.10 18.80
CA SER A 216 1.74 10.69 19.70
C SER A 216 1.27 9.97 20.98
N GLU A 217 -0.02 10.00 21.31
CA GLU A 217 -0.60 9.20 22.40
C GLU A 217 -0.71 7.71 22.05
N SER A 218 -0.56 7.35 20.77
CA SER A 218 -0.71 5.98 20.27
C SER A 218 0.58 5.16 20.31
N MET A 219 1.63 5.65 20.97
CA MET A 219 2.97 5.02 20.93
C MET A 219 3.04 3.67 21.65
N ASP A 220 2.15 3.43 22.62
CA ASP A 220 2.09 2.16 23.35
C ASP A 220 1.36 1.05 22.58
N ILE A 221 0.82 1.34 21.39
CA ILE A 221 0.14 0.35 20.56
C ILE A 221 1.16 -0.62 19.96
N HIS A 222 0.89 -1.91 20.08
CA HIS A 222 1.72 -2.93 19.47
C HIS A 222 1.48 -3.02 17.95
N LEU A 223 2.53 -3.38 17.22
CA LEU A 223 2.47 -3.86 15.85
C LEU A 223 1.73 -5.21 15.83
N ASP A 224 0.41 -5.11 15.87
CA ASP A 224 -0.55 -6.20 15.81
C ASP A 224 -1.74 -5.74 14.96
N PHE A 225 -2.25 -6.62 14.09
CA PHE A 225 -3.32 -6.24 13.16
C PHE A 225 -4.61 -5.80 13.86
N ASP A 226 -4.96 -6.43 14.99
CA ASP A 226 -6.21 -6.18 15.70
C ASP A 226 -6.10 -4.92 16.58
N GLU A 227 -4.97 -4.72 17.28
CA GLU A 227 -4.71 -3.51 18.07
C GLU A 227 -4.64 -2.26 17.18
N MET A 228 -3.88 -2.30 16.09
CA MET A 228 -3.78 -1.19 15.14
C MET A 228 -5.15 -0.84 14.55
N ARG A 229 -5.94 -1.84 14.16
CA ARG A 229 -7.30 -1.63 13.64
C ARG A 229 -8.22 -1.00 14.68
N SER A 230 -8.12 -1.41 15.94
CA SER A 230 -8.92 -0.87 17.03
C SER A 230 -8.61 0.61 17.30
N ALA A 231 -7.38 1.04 17.03
CA ALA A 231 -6.96 2.43 17.08
C ALA A 231 -7.26 3.23 15.80
N GLY A 232 -7.94 2.64 14.82
CA GLY A 232 -8.29 3.32 13.57
C GLY A 232 -7.15 3.42 12.56
N ALA A 233 -6.06 2.67 12.78
CA ALA A 233 -4.93 2.51 11.88
C ALA A 233 -4.92 1.14 11.22
N ILE A 234 -4.06 0.95 10.21
CA ILE A 234 -3.90 -0.34 9.54
C ILE A 234 -2.42 -0.59 9.35
N LEU A 235 -1.95 -1.77 9.74
CA LEU A 235 -0.63 -2.25 9.32
C LEU A 235 -0.75 -2.87 7.93
N GLY A 236 -0.84 -2.01 6.90
CA GLY A 236 -1.07 -2.41 5.52
C GLY A 236 0.23 -2.81 4.83
N SER A 237 0.74 -1.94 3.97
CA SER A 237 2.02 -2.14 3.26
C SER A 237 3.26 -2.03 4.16
N GLY A 238 3.13 -1.65 5.43
CA GLY A 238 4.27 -1.47 6.35
C GLY A 238 4.92 -0.08 6.29
N GLY A 239 4.41 0.83 5.46
CA GLY A 239 4.82 2.23 5.46
C GLY A 239 4.37 2.97 6.72
N ILE A 240 5.32 3.64 7.38
CA ILE A 240 5.08 4.53 8.53
C ILE A 240 5.75 5.88 8.22
N ILE A 241 4.93 6.92 8.10
CA ILE A 241 5.40 8.30 7.88
C ILE A 241 5.27 9.07 9.19
N VAL A 242 6.40 9.57 9.68
CA VAL A 242 6.52 10.32 10.93
C VAL A 242 6.37 11.82 10.64
N GLY A 243 5.49 12.50 11.38
CA GLY A 243 5.30 13.94 11.30
C GLY A 243 5.60 14.64 12.63
N ASP A 244 6.41 15.69 12.58
CA ASP A 244 6.71 16.54 13.73
C ASP A 244 5.62 17.61 13.99
N GLU A 245 5.79 18.40 15.04
CA GLU A 245 4.87 19.48 15.44
C GLU A 245 4.61 20.56 14.35
N ASP A 246 5.46 20.67 13.33
CA ASP A 246 5.28 21.63 12.22
C ASP A 246 4.34 21.10 11.12
N VAL A 247 3.93 19.83 11.19
CA VAL A 247 2.98 19.24 10.23
C VAL A 247 1.55 19.61 10.60
N CYS A 248 0.80 20.20 9.66
CA CYS A 248 -0.64 20.40 9.82
C CYS A 248 -1.42 19.12 9.48
N ALA A 249 -2.25 18.64 10.40
CA ALA A 249 -3.05 17.43 10.17
C ALA A 249 -4.09 17.61 9.05
N VAL A 250 -4.66 18.81 8.91
CA VAL A 250 -5.61 19.15 7.83
C VAL A 250 -4.91 19.11 6.47
N ASP A 251 -3.69 19.63 6.38
CA ASP A 251 -2.92 19.64 5.14
C ASP A 251 -2.47 18.24 4.73
N LEU A 252 -1.98 17.44 5.69
CA LEU A 252 -1.67 16.04 5.44
C LEU A 252 -2.91 15.29 4.93
N THR A 253 -4.06 15.46 5.60
CA THR A 253 -5.34 14.87 5.17
C THR A 253 -5.71 15.30 3.76
N ARG A 254 -5.52 16.59 3.41
CA ARG A 254 -5.73 17.12 2.06
C ARG A 254 -4.91 16.37 1.01
N ILE A 255 -3.64 16.10 1.29
CA ILE A 255 -2.75 15.35 0.39
C ILE A 255 -3.20 13.89 0.25
N LEU A 256 -3.51 13.21 1.36
CA LEU A 256 -3.94 11.81 1.35
C LEU A 256 -5.25 11.62 0.57
N VAL A 257 -6.23 12.49 0.79
CA VAL A 257 -7.52 12.45 0.07
C VAL A 257 -7.34 12.80 -1.41
N ALA A 258 -6.45 13.75 -1.73
CA ALA A 258 -6.12 14.07 -3.13
C ALA A 258 -5.49 12.88 -3.86
N PHE A 259 -4.59 12.14 -3.19
CA PHE A 259 -4.05 10.89 -3.71
C PHE A 259 -5.16 9.86 -3.96
N CYS A 260 -6.04 9.63 -2.97
CA CYS A 260 -7.12 8.65 -3.09
C CYS A 260 -8.10 9.01 -4.21
N GLN A 261 -8.39 10.30 -4.41
CA GLN A 261 -9.24 10.78 -5.49
C GLN A 261 -8.57 10.55 -6.85
N TYR A 262 -7.29 10.91 -6.98
CA TYR A 262 -6.52 10.76 -8.21
C TYR A 262 -6.37 9.29 -8.63
N GLU A 263 -6.11 8.41 -7.67
CA GLU A 263 -5.89 6.99 -7.92
C GLU A 263 -7.18 6.18 -8.11
N SER A 264 -8.36 6.79 -7.91
CA SER A 264 -9.62 6.09 -8.12
C SER A 264 -9.78 5.62 -9.57
N CYS A 265 -10.07 4.32 -9.76
CA CYS A 265 -10.34 3.78 -11.10
C CYS A 265 -11.65 4.29 -11.73
N GLY A 266 -12.49 4.99 -10.95
CA GLY A 266 -13.72 5.63 -11.40
C GLY A 266 -14.91 4.70 -11.72
N LYS A 267 -14.82 3.40 -11.40
CA LYS A 267 -15.84 2.40 -11.76
C LYS A 267 -17.13 2.54 -10.94
N CYS A 268 -17.04 2.67 -9.61
CA CYS A 268 -18.22 2.77 -8.75
C CYS A 268 -18.53 4.23 -8.40
N PHE A 269 -19.81 4.61 -8.51
CA PHE A 269 -20.28 5.97 -8.23
C PHE A 269 -19.94 6.45 -6.81
N PRO A 270 -20.13 5.63 -5.74
CA PRO A 270 -19.84 6.06 -4.37
C PRO A 270 -18.39 6.51 -4.20
N CYS A 271 -17.42 5.70 -4.66
CA CYS A 271 -16.01 6.07 -4.60
C CYS A 271 -15.69 7.27 -5.49
N ARG A 272 -16.09 7.23 -6.77
CA ARG A 272 -15.72 8.28 -7.74
C ARG A 272 -16.17 9.66 -7.30
N LEU A 273 -17.45 9.80 -6.97
CA LEU A 273 -18.04 11.10 -6.60
C LEU A 273 -17.78 11.42 -5.14
N GLY A 274 -17.76 10.41 -4.27
CA GLY A 274 -17.51 10.61 -2.85
C GLY A 274 -16.12 11.16 -2.58
N MET A 275 -15.07 10.61 -3.21
CA MET A 275 -13.70 11.12 -3.07
C MET A 275 -13.57 12.58 -3.55
N GLU A 276 -14.25 12.94 -4.64
CA GLU A 276 -14.27 14.31 -5.15
C GLU A 276 -14.92 15.26 -4.14
N HIS A 277 -16.10 14.90 -3.61
CA HIS A 277 -16.76 15.70 -2.56
C HIS A 277 -15.93 15.82 -1.28
N LEU A 278 -15.31 14.73 -0.83
CA LEU A 278 -14.44 14.74 0.35
C LEU A 278 -13.24 15.67 0.13
N LEU A 279 -12.59 15.61 -1.04
CA LEU A 279 -11.48 16.50 -1.38
C LEU A 279 -11.91 17.96 -1.44
N GLU A 280 -13.07 18.27 -2.02
CA GLU A 280 -13.60 19.64 -2.07
C GLU A 280 -13.87 20.21 -0.67
N ILE A 281 -14.42 19.40 0.24
CA ILE A 281 -14.67 19.83 1.61
C ILE A 281 -13.34 20.03 2.36
N THR A 282 -12.40 19.08 2.26
CA THR A 282 -11.09 19.21 2.88
C THR A 282 -10.31 20.42 2.36
N GLU A 283 -10.43 20.74 1.07
CA GLU A 283 -9.87 21.97 0.49
C GLU A 283 -10.46 23.23 1.10
N ARG A 284 -11.78 23.29 1.26
CA ARG A 284 -12.43 24.44 1.90
C ARG A 284 -11.93 24.60 3.33
N ILE A 285 -11.85 23.51 4.10
CA ILE A 285 -11.33 23.55 5.46
C ILE A 285 -9.87 24.03 5.47
N ALA A 286 -9.00 23.48 4.62
CA ALA A 286 -7.60 23.91 4.53
C ALA A 286 -7.45 25.41 4.19
N ARG A 287 -8.38 25.98 3.41
CA ARG A 287 -8.41 27.42 3.07
C ARG A 287 -9.16 28.28 4.07
N CYS A 288 -9.65 27.71 5.17
CA CYS A 288 -10.48 28.41 6.15
C CYS A 288 -11.80 28.96 5.56
N GLU A 289 -12.35 28.27 4.55
CA GLU A 289 -13.59 28.59 3.84
C GLU A 289 -14.69 27.54 4.12
N SER A 290 -14.64 26.90 5.29
CA SER A 290 -15.58 25.85 5.68
C SER A 290 -17.01 26.40 5.79
N ARG A 291 -17.98 25.51 5.57
CA ARG A 291 -19.41 25.83 5.65
C ARG A 291 -20.06 25.10 6.83
N PRO A 292 -21.12 25.67 7.44
CA PRO A 292 -21.93 24.95 8.42
C PRO A 292 -22.40 23.61 7.84
N GLY A 293 -22.15 22.52 8.56
CA GLY A 293 -22.52 21.15 8.16
C GLY A 293 -21.49 20.41 7.29
N ASP A 294 -20.35 21.01 6.94
CA ASP A 294 -19.32 20.35 6.13
C ASP A 294 -18.83 19.04 6.78
N LEU A 295 -18.57 19.03 8.09
CA LEU A 295 -18.13 17.82 8.81
C LEU A 295 -19.18 16.70 8.81
N ASP A 296 -20.46 17.04 8.95
CA ASP A 296 -21.55 16.07 8.93
C ASP A 296 -21.75 15.50 7.53
N LEU A 297 -21.59 16.34 6.50
CA LEU A 297 -21.61 15.91 5.11
C LEU A 297 -20.45 14.94 4.83
N MET A 298 -19.23 15.24 5.30
CA MET A 298 -18.09 14.33 5.16
C MET A 298 -18.37 12.96 5.79
N ARG A 299 -18.94 12.93 6.99
CA ARG A 299 -19.32 11.68 7.67
C ARG A 299 -20.39 10.90 6.89
N SER A 300 -21.40 11.58 6.36
CA SER A 300 -22.46 10.96 5.56
C SER A 300 -21.94 10.38 4.24
N VAL A 301 -21.12 11.13 3.52
CA VAL A 301 -20.48 10.69 2.27
C VAL A 301 -19.52 9.52 2.55
N GLY A 302 -18.67 9.67 3.56
CA GLY A 302 -17.70 8.65 3.98
C GLY A 302 -18.34 7.33 4.38
N GLY A 303 -19.37 7.35 5.23
CA GLY A 303 -20.12 6.14 5.61
C GLY A 303 -20.83 5.47 4.42
N THR A 304 -21.29 6.26 3.45
CA THR A 304 -21.84 5.72 2.19
C THR A 304 -20.75 5.04 1.37
N MET A 305 -19.57 5.65 1.25
CA MET A 305 -18.44 5.07 0.54
C MET A 305 -17.96 3.76 1.17
N GLU A 306 -17.85 3.71 2.49
CA GLU A 306 -17.47 2.52 3.27
C GLU A 306 -18.38 1.32 2.98
N THR A 307 -19.68 1.55 2.86
CA THR A 307 -20.69 0.50 2.75
C THR A 307 -21.01 0.10 1.30
N THR A 308 -20.82 1.02 0.33
CA THR A 308 -21.32 0.82 -1.04
C THR A 308 -20.24 0.83 -2.12
N SER A 309 -18.98 1.12 -1.77
CA SER A 309 -17.87 1.02 -2.72
C SER A 309 -17.52 -0.43 -3.05
N LEU A 310 -17.09 -0.63 -4.30
CA LEU A 310 -16.82 -1.95 -4.86
C LEU A 310 -15.59 -2.66 -4.24
N CYS A 311 -14.56 -1.90 -3.89
CA CYS A 311 -13.25 -2.42 -3.47
C CYS A 311 -12.71 -1.65 -2.26
N GLY A 312 -11.64 -2.20 -1.67
CA GLY A 312 -10.97 -1.62 -0.49
C GLY A 312 -10.57 -0.16 -0.65
N HIS A 313 -10.18 0.29 -1.85
CA HIS A 313 -9.85 1.71 -2.12
C HIS A 313 -11.00 2.66 -1.78
N GLY A 314 -12.20 2.36 -2.29
CA GLY A 314 -13.36 3.19 -2.04
C GLY A 314 -13.92 3.00 -0.62
N GLN A 315 -13.81 1.79 -0.08
CA GLN A 315 -14.28 1.48 1.26
C GLN A 315 -13.43 2.17 2.34
N LEU A 316 -12.11 2.25 2.15
CA LEU A 316 -11.19 2.79 3.15
C LEU A 316 -10.85 4.26 2.96
N GLY A 317 -11.17 4.89 1.83
CA GLY A 317 -10.69 6.26 1.58
C GLY A 317 -11.34 7.37 2.40
N PHE A 318 -12.32 7.07 3.27
CA PHE A 318 -12.74 7.99 4.33
C PHE A 318 -11.87 7.88 5.60
N GLY A 319 -11.08 6.81 5.73
CA GLY A 319 -10.19 6.51 6.86
C GLY A 319 -9.25 7.66 7.25
N PRO A 320 -8.54 8.31 6.30
CA PRO A 320 -7.66 9.43 6.61
C PRO A 320 -8.39 10.60 7.25
N ILE A 321 -9.57 10.95 6.75
CA ILE A 321 -10.38 12.05 7.31
C ILE A 321 -10.91 11.67 8.69
N ARG A 322 -11.47 10.46 8.84
CA ARG A 322 -12.04 9.99 10.11
C ARG A 322 -10.98 10.02 11.20
N SER A 323 -9.82 9.42 10.96
CA SER A 323 -8.72 9.38 11.91
C SER A 323 -8.15 10.76 12.21
N ALA A 324 -8.00 11.63 11.19
CA ALA A 324 -7.52 12.98 11.40
C ALA A 324 -8.46 13.84 12.27
N ILE A 325 -9.78 13.73 12.06
CA ILE A 325 -10.76 14.40 12.92
C ILE A 325 -10.71 13.86 14.35
N THR A 326 -10.57 12.54 14.52
CA THR A 326 -10.52 11.90 15.85
C THR A 326 -9.27 12.31 16.65
N HIS A 327 -8.09 12.33 16.03
CA HIS A 327 -6.84 12.57 16.73
C HIS A 327 -6.41 14.04 16.75
N PHE A 328 -6.87 14.84 15.77
CA PHE A 328 -6.41 16.21 15.57
C PHE A 328 -7.58 17.19 15.42
N GLU A 329 -8.67 16.97 16.15
CA GLU A 329 -9.85 17.84 16.12
C GLU A 329 -9.50 19.33 16.31
N ALA A 330 -8.53 19.62 17.19
CA ALA A 330 -8.02 20.97 17.43
C ALA A 330 -7.48 21.65 16.17
N ASP A 331 -6.77 20.91 15.29
CA ASP A 331 -6.28 21.45 14.01
C ASP A 331 -7.48 21.81 13.11
N PHE A 332 -8.53 20.98 13.07
CA PHE A 332 -9.74 21.27 12.29
C PHE A 332 -10.52 22.46 12.83
N ILE A 333 -10.68 22.57 14.16
CA ILE A 333 -11.35 23.71 14.81
C ILE A 333 -10.59 25.01 14.51
N SER A 334 -9.26 25.01 14.56
CA SER A 334 -8.46 26.21 14.24
C SER A 334 -8.70 26.71 12.81
N HIS A 335 -8.86 25.80 11.84
CA HIS A 335 -9.20 26.17 10.47
C HIS A 335 -10.66 26.64 10.30
N ILE A 336 -11.60 26.00 11.01
CA ILE A 336 -13.04 26.24 10.85
C ILE A 336 -13.49 27.51 11.60
N GLU A 337 -13.05 27.70 12.84
CA GLU A 337 -13.53 28.75 13.72
C GLU A 337 -12.56 29.94 13.81
N GLU A 338 -11.27 29.67 13.87
CA GLU A 338 -10.25 30.73 14.05
C GLU A 338 -9.73 31.27 12.71
N GLY A 339 -10.01 30.57 11.62
CA GLY A 339 -9.63 30.97 10.26
C GLY A 339 -8.12 31.02 10.03
N LYS A 340 -7.35 30.15 10.71
CA LYS A 340 -5.89 30.08 10.57
C LYS A 340 -5.41 28.63 10.49
N CYS A 341 -4.31 28.43 9.75
CA CYS A 341 -3.55 27.19 9.80
C CYS A 341 -2.48 27.30 10.89
N PRO A 342 -2.42 26.39 11.89
CA PRO A 342 -1.46 26.47 13.00
C PRO A 342 0.00 26.52 12.56
N THR A 343 0.33 25.82 11.47
CA THR A 343 1.72 25.69 10.97
C THR A 343 1.96 26.48 9.68
N GLY A 344 0.91 27.10 9.12
CA GLY A 344 0.96 27.86 7.87
C GLY A 344 1.09 27.02 6.59
N SER A 345 1.21 25.68 6.67
CA SER A 345 1.47 24.82 5.49
C SER A 345 0.31 24.83 4.47
N CYS A 346 -0.94 24.97 4.94
CA CYS A 346 -2.13 25.01 4.09
C CYS A 346 -2.13 26.17 3.08
N LEU A 347 -1.39 27.26 3.35
CA LEU A 347 -1.27 28.44 2.49
C LEU A 347 -0.31 28.21 1.30
N GLY A 348 0.47 27.12 1.33
CA GLY A 348 1.34 26.71 0.23
C GLY A 348 0.56 26.22 -1.00
N PRO A 349 1.25 26.07 -2.14
CA PRO A 349 0.63 25.52 -3.35
C PRO A 349 0.08 24.12 -3.09
N LYS A 350 -1.15 23.86 -3.56
CA LYS A 350 -1.77 22.54 -3.48
C LYS A 350 -0.91 21.51 -4.23
N HIS A 351 -0.38 20.53 -3.52
CA HIS A 351 0.26 19.37 -4.11
C HIS A 351 -0.80 18.36 -4.53
N VAL A 352 -1.21 18.43 -5.80
CA VAL A 352 -2.08 17.44 -6.44
C VAL A 352 -1.20 16.55 -7.30
N PRO A 353 -1.41 15.23 -7.29
CA PRO A 353 -0.84 14.39 -8.33
C PRO A 353 -1.26 14.96 -9.70
N LYS A 354 -0.27 15.39 -10.49
CA LYS A 354 -0.51 15.75 -11.89
C LYS A 354 -0.53 14.45 -12.67
N ASN A 355 -1.47 14.33 -13.61
CA ASN A 355 -1.44 13.21 -14.54
C ASN A 355 -0.13 13.25 -15.34
N THR A 356 0.81 12.39 -14.95
CA THR A 356 2.11 12.23 -15.61
C THR A 356 2.01 11.31 -16.82
N ARG A 357 0.86 10.65 -17.01
CA ARG A 357 0.64 9.82 -18.19
C ARG A 357 0.35 10.72 -19.39
N PRO A 358 1.03 10.49 -20.53
CA PRO A 358 0.57 11.09 -21.77
C PRO A 358 -0.87 10.66 -22.01
N PHE A 359 -1.73 11.60 -22.41
CA PHE A 359 -3.07 11.23 -22.85
C PHE A 359 -2.95 10.22 -23.99
N ALA A 360 -3.92 9.33 -24.20
CA ALA A 360 -3.88 8.40 -25.34
C ALA A 360 -3.71 9.13 -26.70
N THR A 361 -4.03 10.42 -26.75
CA THR A 361 -3.81 11.34 -27.88
C THR A 361 -2.36 11.82 -28.04
N GLU A 362 -1.53 11.68 -27.01
CA GLU A 362 -0.11 12.07 -26.96
C GLU A 362 0.83 10.88 -27.20
N PHE A 363 0.30 9.65 -27.24
CA PHE A 363 1.05 8.48 -27.69
C PHE A 363 1.27 8.56 -29.21
N VAL A 364 2.50 8.81 -29.64
CA VAL A 364 2.93 8.68 -31.03
C VAL A 364 3.59 7.30 -31.20
N PRO A 365 2.97 6.34 -31.90
CA PRO A 365 3.61 5.06 -32.17
C PRO A 365 4.78 5.29 -33.15
N GLY A 366 6.01 4.94 -32.75
CA GLY A 366 7.14 4.80 -33.66
C GLY A 366 8.16 5.96 -33.74
N GLY A 367 8.48 6.61 -32.62
CA GLY A 367 9.65 7.49 -32.56
C GLY A 367 10.97 6.70 -32.53
N GLN A 368 11.54 6.40 -33.70
CA GLN A 368 12.96 6.08 -33.83
C GLN A 368 13.76 7.31 -33.39
N ASN A 369 14.48 7.24 -32.27
CA ASN A 369 15.54 8.19 -31.96
C ASN A 369 16.85 7.62 -32.52
N GLY A 370 17.29 8.22 -33.63
CA GLY A 370 18.68 8.20 -34.05
C GLY A 370 19.52 9.25 -33.33
#